data_AF-A0A9E2XYA1-F1
#
_entry.id   AF-A0A9E2XYA1-F1
#
_cell.length_a   1.000
_cell.length_b   1.000
_cell.length_c   1.000
_cell.angle_alpha   90.00
_cell.angle_beta   90.00
_cell.angle_gamma   90.00
#
_symmetry.space_group_name_H-M   'P 1'
#
loop_
_entity.id
_entity.type
_entity.pdbx_description
1 polymer ?
#
loop_
_entity_poly.entity_id
_entity_poly.type
_entity_poly.pdbx_seq_one_letter_code
_entity_poly.pdbx_strand_id
1 'polypeptide(L)'
;MMMTYDLFPHEMLGVEYYAKVVDELDKTAATNPSKRRLLLDGVAQLDGIYGMQWIDLSDGAREAALRKIEKTEFFGTVRDQTITGLYGNPLVYRMFNYGGPSAEYGGYIERGFDDIGWLPQA
;
A
#
# COMPACT_ATOMS: atom_id res chain seq x y z
N MET A 1 -7.82 1.16 6.19
CA MET A 1 -7.46 2.20 5.19
C MET A 1 -6.32 3.09 5.66
N MET A 2 -6.38 3.67 6.87
CA MET A 2 -5.31 4.56 7.37
C MET A 2 -3.91 3.89 7.37
N MET A 3 -3.80 2.62 7.77
CA MET A 3 -2.51 1.90 7.69
C MET A 3 -1.98 1.75 6.26
N THR A 4 -2.84 1.47 5.26
CA THR A 4 -2.37 1.32 3.88
C THR A 4 -1.89 2.65 3.31
N TYR A 5 -2.48 3.77 3.74
CA TYR A 5 -2.01 5.12 3.43
C TYR A 5 -0.70 5.47 4.15
N ASP A 6 -0.62 5.26 5.46
CA ASP A 6 0.60 5.57 6.26
C ASP A 6 1.82 4.76 5.80
N LEU A 7 1.63 3.57 5.21
CA LEU A 7 2.71 2.77 4.62
C LEU A 7 3.20 3.33 3.28
N PHE A 8 2.31 3.94 2.49
CA PHE A 8 2.59 4.43 1.13
C PHE A 8 1.81 5.73 0.87
N PRO A 9 2.21 6.85 1.49
CA PRO A 9 1.43 8.09 1.45
C PRO A 9 1.67 8.82 0.13
N HIS A 10 0.69 8.76 -0.78
CA HIS A 10 0.73 9.48 -2.06
C HIS A 10 -0.37 10.53 -2.11
N GLU A 11 0.01 11.80 -2.05
CA GLU A 11 -0.95 12.93 -2.07
C GLU A 11 -1.76 13.00 -3.36
N MET A 12 -1.20 12.55 -4.49
CA MET A 12 -1.89 12.55 -5.79
C MET A 12 -2.95 11.46 -5.92
N LEU A 13 -2.98 10.47 -5.03
CA LEU A 13 -3.89 9.32 -5.14
C LEU A 13 -5.15 9.56 -4.31
N GLY A 14 -6.30 9.37 -4.95
CA GLY A 14 -7.59 9.35 -4.27
C GLY A 14 -7.71 8.20 -3.27
N VAL A 15 -8.50 8.43 -2.23
CA VAL A 15 -8.76 7.50 -1.14
C VAL A 15 -9.34 6.16 -1.62
N GLU A 16 -10.05 6.17 -2.75
CA GLU A 16 -10.66 5.01 -3.39
C GLU A 16 -9.63 3.93 -3.77
N TYR A 17 -8.40 4.32 -4.12
CA TYR A 17 -7.36 3.37 -4.48
C TYR A 17 -6.88 2.58 -3.25
N TYR A 18 -6.79 3.23 -2.10
CA TYR A 18 -6.48 2.58 -0.81
C TYR A 18 -7.67 1.78 -0.28
N ALA A 19 -8.90 2.26 -0.47
CA ALA A 19 -10.11 1.53 -0.08
C ALA A 19 -10.20 0.17 -0.79
N LYS A 20 -9.84 0.11 -2.08
CA LYS A 20 -9.81 -1.16 -2.83
C LYS A 20 -8.83 -2.18 -2.25
N VAL A 21 -7.67 -1.73 -1.76
CA VAL A 21 -6.70 -2.61 -1.08
C VAL A 21 -7.32 -3.22 0.18
N VAL A 22 -8.04 -2.42 0.96
CA VAL A 22 -8.71 -2.86 2.20
C VAL A 22 -9.85 -3.82 1.88
N ASP A 23 -10.66 -3.53 0.86
CA ASP A 23 -11.75 -4.42 0.41
C ASP A 23 -11.23 -5.82 0.02
N GLU A 24 -10.08 -5.91 -0.64
CA GLU A 24 -9.46 -7.22 -0.95
C GLU A 24 -8.93 -7.94 0.30
N LEU A 25 -8.40 -7.22 1.30
CA LEU A 25 -8.05 -7.80 2.60
C LEU A 25 -9.29 -8.35 3.30
N ASP A 26 -10.40 -7.61 3.28
CA ASP A 26 -11.67 -8.01 3.88
C ASP A 26 -12.26 -9.24 3.20
N LYS A 27 -12.26 -9.30 1.86
CA LYS A 27 -12.68 -10.50 1.11
C LYS A 27 -11.82 -11.72 1.43
N THR A 28 -10.50 -11.52 1.54
CA THR A 28 -9.57 -12.58 1.94
C THR A 28 -9.89 -13.07 3.35
N ALA A 29 -10.11 -12.15 4.30
CA ALA A 29 -10.47 -12.48 5.67
C ALA A 29 -11.83 -13.18 5.78
N ALA A 30 -12.79 -12.86 4.92
CA ALA A 30 -14.12 -13.47 4.91
C ALA A 30 -14.07 -14.97 4.57
N THR A 31 -13.10 -15.40 3.76
CA THR A 31 -12.97 -16.79 3.30
C THR A 31 -11.81 -17.56 3.93
N ASN A 32 -10.91 -16.87 4.64
CA ASN A 32 -9.74 -17.47 5.28
C ASN A 32 -9.67 -17.13 6.78
N PRO A 33 -10.10 -18.06 7.68
CA PRO A 33 -10.11 -17.83 9.13
C PRO A 33 -8.73 -17.50 9.73
N SER A 34 -7.65 -18.09 9.21
CA SER A 34 -6.29 -17.82 9.68
C SER A 34 -5.85 -16.41 9.33
N LYS A 35 -6.11 -15.95 8.10
CA LYS A 35 -5.84 -14.56 7.70
C LYS A 35 -6.73 -13.57 8.45
N ARG A 36 -8.00 -13.91 8.69
CA ARG A 36 -8.88 -13.10 9.53
C ARG A 36 -8.31 -12.91 10.94
N ARG A 37 -7.85 -14.00 11.57
CA ARG A 37 -7.22 -13.96 12.89
C ARG A 37 -5.98 -13.08 12.87
N LEU A 38 -5.08 -13.29 11.91
CA LEU A 38 -3.86 -12.49 11.73
C LEU A 38 -4.16 -10.97 11.66
N LEU A 39 -5.16 -10.57 10.87
CA LEU A 39 -5.52 -9.16 10.72
C LEU A 39 -6.13 -8.57 12.00
N LEU A 40 -7.05 -9.29 12.65
CA LEU A 40 -7.66 -8.84 13.90
C LEU A 40 -6.63 -8.71 15.03
N ASP A 41 -5.77 -9.71 15.18
CA ASP A 41 -4.75 -9.73 16.23
C ASP A 41 -3.70 -8.63 15.98
N GLY A 42 -3.36 -8.35 14.71
CA GLY A 42 -2.45 -7.27 14.35
C GLY A 42 -3.02 -5.87 14.62
N VAL A 43 -4.31 -5.65 14.36
CA VAL A 43 -5.00 -4.40 14.74
C VAL A 43 -5.02 -4.25 16.25
N ALA A 44 -5.37 -5.30 17.00
CA ALA A 44 -5.34 -5.27 18.46
C ALA A 44 -3.92 -5.02 19.02
N GLN A 45 -2.90 -5.57 18.37
CA GLN A 45 -1.50 -5.29 18.71
C GLN A 45 -1.16 -3.80 18.53
N LEU A 46 -1.56 -3.20 17.41
CA LEU A 46 -1.35 -1.77 17.16
C LEU A 46 -2.00 -0.88 18.22
N ASP A 47 -3.27 -1.13 18.53
CA ASP A 47 -4.03 -0.41 19.57
C ASP A 47 -3.37 -0.56 20.96
N GLY A 48 -2.74 -1.70 21.21
CA GLY A 48 -2.06 -1.98 22.47
C GLY A 48 -0.74 -1.23 22.70
N ILE A 49 -0.08 -0.73 21.65
CA ILE A 49 1.30 -0.17 21.76
C ILE A 49 1.35 1.06 22.67
N TYR A 50 0.34 1.91 22.59
CA TYR A 50 0.24 3.15 23.38
C TYR A 50 -1.01 3.19 24.25
N GLY A 51 -1.76 2.10 24.34
CA GLY A 51 -2.97 2.00 25.18
C GLY A 51 -4.16 2.83 24.67
N MET A 52 -4.19 3.14 23.38
CA MET A 52 -5.27 3.85 22.70
C MET A 52 -5.42 3.32 21.28
N GLN A 53 -6.59 3.50 20.68
CA GLN A 53 -6.82 3.09 19.29
C GLN A 53 -5.76 3.71 18.39
N TRP A 54 -5.12 2.89 17.55
CA TRP A 54 -3.99 3.33 16.73
C TRP A 54 -4.39 4.46 15.77
N ILE A 55 -5.64 4.47 15.31
CA ILE A 55 -6.18 5.52 14.45
C ILE A 55 -6.33 6.89 15.14
N ASP A 56 -6.37 6.92 16.48
CA ASP A 56 -6.50 8.15 17.27
C ASP A 56 -5.13 8.76 17.63
N LEU A 57 -4.04 8.06 17.30
CA LEU A 57 -2.68 8.56 17.50
C LEU A 57 -2.35 9.68 16.51
N SER A 58 -1.47 10.59 16.93
CA SER A 58 -0.83 11.53 16.01
C SER A 58 -0.03 10.79 14.92
N ASP A 59 0.18 11.42 13.77
CA ASP A 59 0.88 10.80 12.63
C ASP A 59 2.24 10.22 13.03
N GLY A 60 3.04 10.99 13.79
CA GLY A 60 4.35 10.52 14.28
C GLY A 60 4.24 9.34 15.26
N ALA A 61 3.18 9.29 16.07
CA ALA A 61 2.95 8.15 16.97
C ALA A 61 2.45 6.91 16.21
N ARG A 62 1.65 7.08 15.14
CA ARG A 62 1.25 5.99 14.24
C ARG A 62 2.46 5.40 13.52
N GLU A 63 3.34 6.24 12.98
CA GLU A 63 4.60 5.78 12.38
C GLU A 63 5.46 5.01 13.39
N ALA A 64 5.66 5.57 14.59
CA ALA A 64 6.44 4.90 15.64
C ALA A 64 5.84 3.55 16.06
N ALA A 65 4.51 3.42 16.09
CA ALA A 65 3.82 2.15 16.32
C ALA A 65 4.08 1.15 15.18
N LEU A 66 3.96 1.59 13.92
CA LEU A 66 4.24 0.75 12.75
C LEU A 66 5.68 0.22 12.73
N ARG A 67 6.66 1.06 13.10
CA ARG A 67 8.07 0.65 13.24
C ARG A 67 8.27 -0.47 14.27
N LYS A 68 7.54 -0.45 15.38
CA LYS A 68 7.62 -1.51 16.40
C LYS A 68 7.14 -2.87 15.90
N ILE A 69 6.25 -2.89 14.91
CA ILE A 69 5.67 -4.12 14.36
C ILE A 69 6.17 -4.48 12.95
N GLU A 70 7.16 -3.75 12.41
CA GLU A 70 7.56 -3.87 10.99
C GLU A 70 8.07 -5.27 10.59
N LYS A 71 8.47 -6.09 11.58
CA LYS A 71 8.93 -7.48 11.40
C LYS A 71 7.84 -8.53 11.60
N THR A 72 6.61 -8.12 11.87
CA THR A 72 5.48 -9.04 12.11
C THR A 72 4.88 -9.53 10.78
N GLU A 73 4.27 -10.72 10.80
CA GLU A 73 3.54 -11.24 9.63
C GLU A 73 2.35 -10.34 9.25
N PHE A 74 1.70 -9.73 10.25
CA PHE A 74 0.60 -8.78 10.03
C PHE A 74 1.07 -7.58 9.20
N PHE A 75 2.16 -6.93 9.63
CA PHE A 75 2.73 -5.80 8.90
C PHE A 75 3.12 -6.19 7.48
N GLY A 76 3.84 -7.31 7.31
CA GLY A 76 4.22 -7.84 6.00
C GLY A 76 3.01 -8.09 5.10
N THR A 77 1.96 -8.72 5.63
CA THR A 77 0.72 -9.02 4.89
C THR A 77 0.04 -7.74 4.39
N VAL A 78 -0.14 -6.73 5.25
CA VAL A 78 -0.79 -5.46 4.84
C VAL A 78 0.10 -4.70 3.85
N ARG A 79 1.41 -4.66 4.09
CA ARG A 79 2.37 -4.02 3.18
C ARG A 79 2.35 -4.65 1.80
N ASP A 80 2.47 -5.97 1.72
CA ASP A 80 2.54 -6.70 0.46
C ASP A 80 1.22 -6.57 -0.33
N GLN A 81 0.08 -6.66 0.36
CA GLN A 81 -1.22 -6.42 -0.27
C GLN A 81 -1.38 -4.98 -0.75
N THR A 82 -0.79 -4.00 -0.04
CA THR A 82 -0.80 -2.61 -0.51
C THR A 82 0.09 -2.44 -1.73
N ILE A 83 1.27 -3.05 -1.75
CA ILE A 83 2.15 -3.00 -2.93
C ILE A 83 1.44 -3.57 -4.16
N THR A 84 0.87 -4.76 -4.04
CA THR A 84 0.21 -5.43 -5.17
C THR A 84 -1.10 -4.77 -5.56
N GLY A 85 -1.93 -4.39 -4.59
CA GLY A 85 -3.25 -3.79 -4.85
C GLY A 85 -3.18 -2.34 -5.32
N LEU A 86 -2.22 -1.54 -4.80
CA LEU A 86 -2.06 -0.14 -5.18
C LEU A 86 -1.26 -0.01 -6.48
N TYR A 87 -0.05 -0.55 -6.52
CA TYR A 87 0.84 -0.42 -7.69
C TYR A 87 0.62 -1.48 -8.76
N GLY A 88 -0.29 -2.45 -8.54
CA GLY A 88 -0.80 -3.33 -9.59
C GLY A 88 -2.09 -2.82 -10.23
N ASN A 89 -2.62 -1.66 -9.80
CA ASN A 89 -3.84 -1.09 -10.36
C ASN A 89 -3.53 -0.25 -11.62
N PRO A 90 -4.00 -0.62 -12.82
CA PRO A 90 -3.72 0.14 -14.04
C PRO A 90 -4.21 1.58 -14.03
N LEU A 91 -5.24 1.90 -13.22
CA LEU A 91 -5.71 3.27 -13.04
C LEU A 91 -4.68 4.16 -12.33
N VAL A 92 -3.85 3.55 -11.47
CA VAL A 92 -2.81 4.23 -10.70
C VAL A 92 -1.55 4.48 -11.56
N TYR A 93 -1.31 3.68 -12.60
CA TYR A 93 -0.09 3.75 -13.41
C TYR A 93 0.13 5.14 -14.03
N ARG A 94 -0.95 5.75 -14.55
CA ARG A 94 -0.89 7.08 -15.15
C ARG A 94 -0.45 8.16 -14.17
N MET A 95 -0.80 8.02 -12.89
CA MET A 95 -0.40 8.99 -11.85
C MET A 95 1.10 8.93 -11.55
N PHE A 96 1.76 7.82 -11.88
CA PHE A 96 3.21 7.62 -11.71
C PHE A 96 3.99 7.70 -13.03
N ASN A 97 3.35 8.16 -14.12
CA ASN A 97 3.93 8.12 -15.46
C ASN A 97 4.45 6.72 -15.87
N TYR A 98 3.83 5.66 -15.32
CA TYR A 98 4.17 4.28 -15.64
C TYR A 98 3.31 3.82 -16.83
N GLY A 99 3.95 3.34 -17.90
CA GLY A 99 3.28 2.88 -19.11
C GLY A 99 2.63 1.49 -19.02
N GLY A 100 2.67 0.87 -17.83
CA GLY A 100 2.20 -0.49 -17.58
C GLY A 100 3.22 -1.57 -17.94
N PRO A 101 2.86 -2.86 -17.88
CA PRO A 101 3.73 -3.94 -18.34
C PRO A 101 4.17 -3.71 -19.80
N SER A 102 5.45 -3.93 -20.09
CA SER A 102 6.03 -3.67 -21.42
C SER A 102 6.61 -4.91 -22.10
N ALA A 103 6.74 -6.03 -21.38
CA ALA A 103 7.37 -7.25 -21.90
C ALA A 103 6.70 -7.76 -23.18
N GLU A 104 5.37 -7.75 -23.24
CA GLU A 104 4.59 -8.16 -24.42
C GLU A 104 4.70 -7.18 -25.60
N TYR A 105 5.22 -5.98 -25.36
CA TYR A 105 5.39 -4.92 -26.35
C TYR A 105 6.86 -4.72 -26.77
N GLY A 106 7.76 -5.66 -26.45
CA GLY A 106 9.18 -5.54 -26.78
C GLY A 106 9.97 -4.60 -25.85
N GLY A 107 9.41 -4.25 -24.69
CA GLY A 107 10.02 -3.35 -23.70
C GLY A 107 9.63 -1.88 -23.88
N TYR A 108 10.43 -1.00 -23.28
CA TYR A 108 10.16 0.45 -23.24
C TYR A 108 10.95 1.26 -24.27
N ILE A 109 11.85 0.63 -25.04
CA ILE A 109 12.78 1.32 -25.96
C ILE A 109 12.04 2.31 -26.88
N GLU A 110 10.92 1.88 -27.47
CA GLU A 110 10.09 2.70 -28.37
C GLU A 110 8.77 3.15 -27.72
N ARG A 111 8.70 3.16 -26.38
CA ARG A 111 7.47 3.43 -25.60
C ARG A 111 7.71 4.40 -24.44
N GLY A 112 8.54 5.42 -24.68
CA GLY A 112 8.77 6.50 -23.72
C GLY A 112 9.71 6.15 -22.58
N PHE A 113 10.66 5.24 -22.79
CA PHE A 113 11.77 5.02 -21.84
C PHE A 113 12.53 6.32 -21.57
N ASP A 114 12.68 7.15 -22.60
CA ASP A 114 13.39 8.43 -22.63
C ASP A 114 12.48 9.66 -22.54
N ASP A 115 11.16 9.48 -22.35
CA ASP A 115 10.17 10.55 -22.08
C ASP A 115 10.29 11.08 -20.64
N ILE A 116 11.52 11.36 -20.21
CA ILE A 116 11.88 11.73 -18.86
C ILE A 116 11.99 13.25 -18.77
N GLY A 117 10.92 13.90 -18.33
CA GLY A 117 10.82 15.37 -18.28
C GLY A 117 11.79 16.10 -17.33
N TRP A 118 12.63 15.38 -16.57
CA TRP A 118 13.65 15.96 -15.67
C TRP A 118 15.07 15.91 -16.25
N LEU A 119 15.29 15.26 -17.39
CA LEU A 119 16.57 15.34 -18.09
C LEU A 119 16.60 16.61 -18.96
N PRO A 120 17.75 17.31 -19.06
CA PRO A 120 17.91 18.39 -20.03
C PRO A 120 17.65 17.85 -21.45
N GLN A 121 16.90 18.62 -22.24
CA GLN A 121 16.77 18.33 -23.68
C GLN A 121 18.14 18.49 -24.34
N ALA A 122 18.51 17.52 -25.17
CA ALA A 122 19.78 17.47 -25.89
C ALA A 122 19.88 18.53 -27.00
#